data_AF-A0A8T9B8B0-F1
#
_entry.id   AF-A0A8T9B8B0-F1
#
_cell.length_a   1.000
_cell.length_b   1.000
_cell.length_c   1.000
_cell.angle_alpha   90.00
_cell.angle_beta   90.00
_cell.angle_gamma   90.00
#
_symmetry.space_group_name_H-M   'P 1'
#
loop_
_entity.id
_entity.type
_entity.pdbx_description
1 polymer ?
#
loop_
_entity_poly.entity_id
_entity_poly.type
_entity_poly.pdbx_seq_one_letter_code
_entity_poly.pdbx_strand_id
1 'polypeptide(L)'
;MSTRTTHSSIPEKFKYHTATADKMHLESPPISNGTNTNGTKHQDVKPKAKTISSLSYPSQSLQFLRKVREPCVEAHDEFTPSNPPQAKLKLKIIIVGAGLGGLATSIALARRGHQVTVMEQAHQLGEVGAGIQIPSNSSLLLERWGLSNFLSGKVVEPQGMTFRRWENGNAIGYTKLVPDFRESFGASYYVVHRADFHVALHQRALQLGVDVKVNCKVVDYDLKAPAVTLANADSLSADLVIAADGVKSVARRLVLGGIDHQPVHTGFAAYRATVDVQKMKADPDISWLLEKPSLNIWYPKPASGLRGHKLISGKGLEKTVML
;
A
#
# COMPACT_ATOMS: atom_id res chain seq x y z
N MET A 1 43.98 18.46 16.72
CA MET A 1 44.34 19.38 15.62
C MET A 1 43.20 19.37 14.62
N SER A 2 42.64 20.56 14.40
CA SER A 2 41.49 20.86 13.57
C SER A 2 41.92 20.98 12.11
N THR A 3 41.18 20.38 11.17
CA THR A 3 41.14 20.81 9.77
C THR A 3 39.72 20.70 9.22
N ARG A 4 39.05 21.86 9.20
CA ARG A 4 37.94 22.23 8.33
C ARG A 4 38.32 22.02 6.87
N THR A 5 37.40 21.49 6.07
CA THR A 5 37.43 21.66 4.61
C THR A 5 36.04 22.08 4.10
N THR A 6 35.95 23.39 3.93
CA THR A 6 35.19 24.23 3.00
C THR A 6 34.01 23.68 2.17
N HIS A 7 32.95 24.48 2.20
CA HIS A 7 31.81 24.54 1.28
C HIS A 7 32.19 24.42 -0.21
N SER A 8 31.47 23.56 -0.92
CA SER A 8 31.34 23.59 -2.38
C SER A 8 29.92 24.03 -2.75
N SER A 9 29.85 25.20 -3.37
CA SER A 9 28.69 25.88 -3.91
C SER A 9 27.91 25.04 -4.94
N ILE A 10 26.58 25.03 -4.81
CA ILE A 10 25.62 24.48 -5.77
C ILE A 10 25.52 25.48 -6.96
N PRO A 11 25.59 25.03 -8.23
CA PRO A 11 25.48 25.94 -9.36
C PRO A 11 24.04 26.44 -9.56
N GLU A 12 23.88 27.77 -9.56
CA GLU A 12 22.67 28.51 -9.97
C GLU A 12 22.32 28.28 -11.44
N LYS A 13 21.52 27.27 -11.79
CA LYS A 13 20.80 27.24 -13.08
C LYS A 13 19.48 26.48 -13.01
N PHE A 14 18.50 27.02 -12.29
CA PHE A 14 17.08 26.80 -12.57
C PHE A 14 16.30 28.08 -12.20
N LYS A 15 16.31 29.07 -13.10
CA LYS A 15 15.35 30.18 -13.05
C LYS A 15 14.03 29.66 -13.63
N TYR A 16 13.01 29.50 -12.79
CA TYR A 16 11.65 29.21 -13.25
C TYR A 16 10.99 30.53 -13.68
N HIS A 17 10.47 30.57 -14.91
CA HIS A 17 9.62 31.66 -15.36
C HIS A 17 8.26 31.55 -14.66
N THR A 18 7.96 32.54 -13.82
CA THR A 18 6.66 32.76 -13.21
C THR A 18 5.64 33.13 -14.29
N ALA A 19 4.58 32.34 -14.43
CA ALA A 19 3.35 32.76 -15.09
C ALA A 19 2.29 32.97 -14.02
N THR A 20 1.80 34.21 -13.92
CA THR A 20 0.72 34.65 -13.05
C THR A 20 -0.56 33.88 -13.33
N ALA A 21 -1.19 33.33 -12.29
CA ALA A 21 -2.46 32.62 -12.40
C ALA A 21 -3.63 33.63 -12.32
N ASP A 22 -4.24 33.93 -13.46
CA ASP A 22 -5.57 34.55 -13.49
C ASP A 22 -6.62 33.52 -13.09
N LYS A 23 -7.45 33.90 -12.11
CA LYS A 23 -8.63 33.13 -11.68
C LYS A 23 -9.62 33.03 -12.83
N MET A 24 -9.82 31.83 -13.37
CA MET A 24 -10.98 31.54 -14.22
C MET A 24 -11.88 30.50 -13.55
N HIS A 25 -13.08 30.94 -13.17
CA HIS A 25 -14.23 30.08 -12.97
C HIS A 25 -14.56 29.40 -14.30
N LEU A 26 -14.65 28.06 -14.30
CA LEU A 26 -15.12 27.29 -15.45
C LEU A 26 -16.60 26.93 -15.23
N GLU A 27 -17.49 27.73 -15.82
CA GLU A 27 -18.80 27.27 -16.27
C GLU A 27 -18.65 26.67 -17.68
N SER A 28 -19.31 25.54 -17.93
CA SER A 28 -19.28 24.81 -19.20
C SER A 28 -20.05 25.57 -20.30
N PRO A 29 -19.53 25.73 -21.52
CA PRO A 29 -20.26 26.40 -22.60
C PRO A 29 -21.25 25.46 -23.32
N PRO A 30 -22.35 25.99 -23.89
CA PRO A 30 -23.38 25.20 -24.57
C PRO A 30 -22.98 24.86 -26.01
N ILE A 31 -23.45 23.72 -26.49
CA ILE A 31 -23.18 23.20 -27.85
C ILE A 31 -24.13 23.89 -28.85
N SER A 32 -23.57 24.63 -29.80
CA SER A 32 -24.29 25.24 -30.93
C SER A 32 -24.49 24.24 -32.07
N ASN A 33 -25.74 24.07 -32.52
CA ASN A 33 -26.09 23.29 -33.73
C ASN A 33 -25.77 24.09 -34.99
N GLY A 34 -24.79 23.63 -35.77
CA GLY A 34 -24.52 24.10 -37.13
C GLY A 34 -24.99 23.07 -38.15
N THR A 35 -25.92 23.48 -39.00
CA THR A 35 -26.40 22.74 -40.18
C THR A 35 -25.36 22.77 -41.30
N ASN A 36 -25.10 21.63 -41.94
CA ASN A 36 -24.72 21.66 -43.35
C ASN A 36 -25.16 20.38 -44.07
N THR A 37 -25.74 20.62 -45.24
CA THR A 37 -26.37 19.69 -46.18
C THR A 37 -25.33 19.03 -47.09
N ASN A 38 -25.43 17.71 -47.32
CA ASN A 38 -25.42 17.10 -48.66
C ASN A 38 -25.53 15.57 -48.58
N GLY A 39 -26.47 15.05 -49.36
CA GLY A 39 -26.92 13.66 -49.31
C GLY A 39 -25.95 12.67 -49.94
N THR A 40 -25.75 11.57 -49.23
CA THR A 40 -25.52 10.24 -49.79
C THR A 40 -26.17 9.25 -48.83
N LYS A 41 -27.10 8.44 -49.35
CA LYS A 41 -27.80 7.41 -48.57
C LYS A 41 -26.80 6.32 -48.14
N HIS A 42 -26.26 6.44 -46.93
CA HIS A 42 -25.66 5.33 -46.22
C HIS A 42 -26.66 4.84 -45.17
N GLN A 43 -26.98 3.55 -45.23
CA GLN A 43 -27.83 2.87 -44.26
C GLN A 43 -27.28 3.10 -42.84
N ASP A 44 -28.15 3.55 -41.94
CA ASP A 44 -27.86 3.69 -40.50
C ASP A 44 -27.59 2.31 -39.88
N VAL A 45 -26.34 1.87 -39.93
CA VAL A 45 -25.85 0.80 -39.07
C VAL A 45 -25.47 1.44 -37.74
N LYS A 46 -26.40 1.46 -36.78
CA LYS A 46 -26.10 1.75 -35.37
C LYS A 46 -24.89 0.91 -34.95
N PRO A 47 -23.82 1.48 -34.39
CA PRO A 47 -22.73 0.67 -33.86
C PRO A 47 -23.32 -0.20 -32.74
N LYS A 48 -23.38 -1.52 -32.97
CA LYS A 48 -23.69 -2.48 -31.91
C LYS A 48 -22.72 -2.18 -30.78
N ALA A 49 -23.25 -1.80 -29.62
CA ALA A 49 -22.47 -1.72 -28.40
C ALA A 49 -21.71 -3.03 -28.28
N LYS A 50 -20.37 -2.98 -28.38
CA LYS A 50 -19.53 -4.12 -28.03
C LYS A 50 -19.78 -4.36 -26.55
N THR A 51 -20.66 -5.31 -26.26
CA THR A 51 -20.79 -5.88 -24.92
C THR A 51 -19.37 -6.28 -24.52
N ILE A 52 -18.80 -5.60 -23.53
CA ILE A 52 -17.49 -5.95 -22.99
C ILE A 52 -17.67 -7.33 -22.35
N SER A 53 -17.39 -8.38 -23.13
CA SER A 53 -17.50 -9.76 -22.69
C SER A 53 -16.37 -10.00 -21.70
N SER A 54 -16.73 -9.99 -20.42
CA SER A 54 -15.89 -10.16 -19.24
C SER A 54 -14.99 -8.96 -18.91
N LEU A 55 -15.27 -8.34 -17.76
CA LEU A 55 -14.30 -7.54 -17.01
C LEU A 55 -13.18 -8.50 -16.54
N SER A 56 -12.20 -8.73 -17.41
CA SER A 56 -10.97 -9.43 -17.04
C SER A 56 -10.10 -8.48 -16.22
N TYR A 57 -10.17 -8.61 -14.89
CA TYR A 57 -9.24 -7.95 -13.99
C TYR A 57 -8.01 -8.86 -13.82
N PRO A 58 -6.77 -8.37 -14.05
CA PRO A 58 -5.59 -9.22 -14.29
C PRO A 58 -5.11 -10.04 -13.09
N SER A 59 -5.73 -9.92 -11.92
CA SER A 59 -5.26 -10.57 -10.68
C SER A 59 -6.15 -11.72 -10.17
N GLN A 60 -7.15 -12.19 -10.93
CA GLN A 60 -8.15 -13.18 -10.46
C GLN A 60 -8.87 -12.79 -9.15
N SER A 61 -8.73 -11.53 -8.68
CA SER A 61 -9.28 -11.09 -7.39
C SER A 61 -10.80 -11.19 -7.34
N LEU A 62 -11.47 -11.10 -8.50
CA LEU A 62 -12.91 -11.32 -8.62
C LEU A 62 -13.30 -12.79 -8.42
N GLN A 63 -12.46 -13.75 -8.81
CA GLN A 63 -12.70 -15.17 -8.55
C GLN A 63 -12.51 -15.50 -7.06
N PHE A 64 -11.50 -14.91 -6.42
CA PHE A 64 -11.33 -15.00 -4.97
C PHE A 64 -12.55 -14.43 -4.22
N LEU A 65 -13.00 -13.22 -4.59
CA LEU A 65 -14.18 -12.60 -3.98
C LEU A 65 -15.46 -13.41 -4.21
N ARG A 66 -15.59 -14.13 -5.33
CA ARG A 66 -16.69 -15.07 -5.57
C ARG A 66 -16.65 -16.25 -4.61
N LYS A 67 -15.50 -16.88 -4.41
CA LYS A 67 -15.31 -17.96 -3.43
C LYS A 67 -15.58 -17.53 -1.99
N VAL A 68 -15.27 -16.28 -1.65
CA VAL A 68 -15.56 -15.71 -0.31
C VAL A 68 -17.05 -15.37 -0.14
N ARG A 69 -17.78 -15.14 -1.24
CA ARG A 69 -19.22 -14.84 -1.23
C ARG A 69 -20.12 -16.08 -1.26
N GLU A 70 -19.57 -17.26 -1.54
CA GLU A 70 -20.31 -18.51 -1.35
C GLU A 70 -20.57 -18.69 0.15
N PRO A 71 -21.84 -18.70 0.60
CA PRO A 71 -22.13 -18.88 2.01
C PRO A 71 -21.69 -20.29 2.42
N CYS A 72 -20.72 -20.35 3.33
CA CYS A 72 -20.40 -21.59 4.03
C CYS A 72 -21.62 -21.93 4.91
N VAL A 73 -22.42 -22.89 4.49
CA VAL A 73 -23.55 -23.40 5.26
C VAL A 73 -23.01 -24.33 6.33
N GLU A 74 -22.42 -23.78 7.40
CA GLU A 74 -22.25 -24.50 8.66
C GLU A 74 -22.52 -23.56 9.85
N ALA A 75 -23.52 -23.96 10.64
CA ALA A 75 -23.89 -23.59 12.02
C ALA A 75 -23.81 -22.11 12.45
N HIS A 76 -24.97 -21.57 12.81
CA HIS A 76 -25.19 -20.23 13.36
C HIS A 76 -24.46 -20.00 14.70
N ASP A 77 -23.22 -19.51 14.63
CA ASP A 77 -22.68 -18.58 15.62
C ASP A 77 -22.79 -17.17 15.01
N GLU A 78 -23.26 -16.19 15.79
CA GLU A 78 -23.40 -14.80 15.35
C GLU A 78 -22.05 -14.26 14.83
N PHE A 79 -21.89 -14.23 13.49
CA PHE A 79 -20.71 -13.66 12.86
C PHE A 79 -20.68 -12.15 13.12
N THR A 80 -19.86 -11.72 14.08
CA THR A 80 -19.46 -10.32 14.19
C THR A 80 -18.14 -10.15 13.44
N PRO A 81 -18.01 -9.18 12.50
CA PRO A 81 -16.80 -9.03 11.70
C PRO A 81 -15.52 -8.85 12.54
N SER A 82 -15.68 -8.35 13.77
CA SER A 82 -14.64 -8.17 14.79
C SER A 82 -14.19 -9.46 15.48
N ASN A 83 -15.07 -10.45 15.66
CA ASN A 83 -14.76 -11.73 16.30
C ASN A 83 -15.12 -12.92 15.39
N PRO A 84 -14.14 -13.51 14.69
CA PRO A 84 -14.41 -14.65 13.84
C PRO A 84 -14.71 -15.91 14.67
N PRO A 85 -15.38 -16.92 14.07
CA PRO A 85 -15.58 -18.20 14.74
C PRO A 85 -14.23 -18.80 15.14
N GLN A 86 -14.19 -19.41 16.31
CA GLN A 86 -12.97 -20.01 16.84
C GLN A 86 -12.61 -21.27 16.04
N ALA A 87 -11.31 -21.55 15.93
CA ALA A 87 -10.87 -22.79 15.30
C ALA A 87 -11.30 -24.00 16.14
N LYS A 88 -11.82 -25.05 15.49
CA LYS A 88 -12.18 -26.32 16.15
C LYS A 88 -10.96 -26.96 16.84
N LEU A 89 -9.76 -26.74 16.30
CA LEU A 89 -8.48 -27.15 16.87
C LEU A 89 -7.60 -25.92 17.09
N LYS A 90 -7.09 -25.77 18.31
CA LYS A 90 -6.08 -24.75 18.65
C LYS A 90 -4.69 -25.30 18.32
N LEU A 91 -3.90 -24.48 17.63
CA LEU A 91 -2.56 -24.82 17.17
C LEU A 91 -1.55 -23.87 17.80
N LYS A 92 -0.34 -24.38 18.05
CA LYS A 92 0.86 -23.59 18.32
C LYS A 92 1.52 -23.27 16.98
N ILE A 93 1.67 -21.99 16.67
CA ILE A 93 2.14 -21.54 15.36
C ILE A 93 3.35 -20.62 15.54
N ILE A 94 4.45 -20.94 14.87
CA ILE A 94 5.60 -20.05 14.75
C ILE A 94 5.50 -19.29 13.42
N ILE A 95 5.65 -17.98 13.48
CA ILE A 95 5.77 -17.11 12.30
C ILE A 95 7.16 -16.50 12.31
N VAL A 96 7.89 -16.68 11.21
CA VAL A 96 9.25 -16.14 11.06
C VAL A 96 9.20 -14.82 10.31
N GLY A 97 9.49 -13.72 10.98
CA GLY A 97 9.49 -12.34 10.49
C GLY A 97 8.36 -11.51 11.08
N ALA A 98 8.72 -10.38 11.72
CA ALA A 98 7.76 -9.40 12.26
C ALA A 98 7.55 -8.19 11.34
N GLY A 99 7.64 -8.40 10.02
CA GLY A 99 7.23 -7.39 9.04
C GLY A 99 5.71 -7.22 8.98
N LEU A 100 5.21 -6.32 8.12
CA LEU A 100 3.77 -6.09 7.94
C LEU A 100 2.98 -7.38 7.68
N GLY A 101 3.53 -8.27 6.83
CA GLY A 101 2.90 -9.55 6.50
C GLY A 101 2.86 -10.52 7.69
N GLY A 102 3.96 -10.67 8.43
CA GLY A 102 4.03 -11.57 9.58
C GLY A 102 3.12 -11.13 10.73
N LEU A 103 3.08 -9.82 11.03
CA LEU A 103 2.17 -9.26 12.03
C LEU A 103 0.70 -9.33 11.59
N ALA A 104 0.40 -9.10 10.31
CA ALA A 104 -0.95 -9.29 9.78
C ALA A 104 -1.41 -10.75 9.92
N THR A 105 -0.54 -11.71 9.57
CA THR A 105 -0.82 -13.14 9.72
C THR A 105 -1.01 -13.53 11.18
N SER A 106 -0.20 -12.98 12.09
CA SER A 106 -0.32 -13.29 13.52
C SER A 106 -1.66 -12.82 14.09
N ILE A 107 -2.12 -11.63 13.72
CA ILE A 107 -3.44 -11.11 14.08
C ILE A 107 -4.55 -12.00 13.53
N ALA A 108 -4.47 -12.39 12.26
CA ALA A 108 -5.48 -13.24 11.63
C ALA A 108 -5.63 -14.59 12.35
N LEU A 109 -4.52 -15.21 12.75
CA LEU A 109 -4.51 -16.50 13.45
C LEU A 109 -4.92 -16.36 14.92
N ALA A 110 -4.40 -15.37 15.64
CA ALA A 110 -4.73 -15.14 17.05
C ALA A 110 -6.23 -14.85 17.25
N ARG A 111 -6.85 -14.11 16.33
CA ARG A 111 -8.31 -13.86 16.36
C ARG A 111 -9.16 -15.14 16.28
N ARG A 112 -8.61 -16.23 15.72
CA ARG A 112 -9.26 -17.54 15.65
C ARG A 112 -8.90 -18.47 16.82
N GLY A 113 -8.15 -17.98 17.81
CA GLY A 113 -7.84 -18.70 19.04
C GLY A 113 -6.56 -19.55 18.99
N HIS A 114 -5.72 -19.39 17.95
CA HIS A 114 -4.41 -20.07 17.89
C HIS A 114 -3.39 -19.42 18.83
N GLN A 115 -2.45 -20.22 19.35
CA GLN A 115 -1.30 -19.71 20.10
C GLN A 115 -0.21 -19.35 19.11
N VAL A 116 0.10 -18.07 18.97
CA VAL A 116 1.02 -17.58 17.93
C VAL A 116 2.27 -16.98 18.56
N THR A 117 3.43 -17.39 18.05
CA THR A 117 4.73 -16.79 18.35
C THR A 117 5.33 -16.22 17.08
N VAL A 118 5.67 -14.94 17.07
CA VAL A 118 6.36 -14.26 15.96
C VAL A 118 7.83 -14.11 16.35
N MET A 119 8.73 -14.50 15.45
CA MET A 119 10.18 -14.43 15.65
C MET A 119 10.79 -13.42 14.70
N GLU A 120 11.52 -12.45 15.22
CA GLU A 120 12.16 -11.38 14.46
C GLU A 120 13.66 -11.34 14.74
N GLN A 121 14.45 -11.24 13.69
CA GLN A 121 15.91 -11.18 13.79
C GLN A 121 16.42 -9.85 14.34
N ALA A 122 15.71 -8.75 14.11
CA ALA A 122 16.13 -7.42 14.56
C ALA A 122 16.13 -7.32 16.09
N HIS A 123 17.05 -6.50 16.64
CA HIS A 123 17.13 -6.24 18.08
C HIS A 123 15.92 -5.47 18.62
N GLN A 124 15.33 -4.62 17.78
CA GLN A 124 14.16 -3.84 18.10
C GLN A 124 13.24 -3.83 16.88
N LEU A 125 11.94 -3.89 17.14
CA LEU A 125 10.94 -3.68 16.11
C LEU A 125 10.94 -2.22 15.67
N GLY A 126 11.17 -2.00 14.39
CA GLY A 126 11.14 -0.69 13.79
C GLY A 126 11.13 -0.81 12.28
N GLU A 127 10.38 0.08 11.64
CA GLU A 127 10.40 0.24 10.20
C GLU A 127 10.89 1.64 9.90
N VAL A 128 11.99 1.73 9.15
CA VAL A 128 12.34 2.96 8.45
C VAL A 128 11.49 2.99 7.19
N GLY A 129 10.66 4.01 7.04
CA GLY A 129 9.74 4.04 5.91
C GLY A 129 9.33 5.43 5.50
N ALA A 130 9.11 5.60 4.20
CA ALA A 130 8.11 6.55 3.73
C ALA A 130 6.72 5.95 3.98
N GLY A 131 5.67 6.64 3.61
CA GLY A 131 4.35 6.03 3.76
C GLY A 131 3.96 5.09 2.65
N ILE A 132 2.85 4.45 2.92
CA ILE A 132 2.30 3.32 2.20
C ILE A 132 0.81 3.60 1.96
N GLN A 133 0.34 3.18 0.78
CA GLN A 133 -1.06 3.24 0.41
C GLN A 133 -1.76 1.97 0.89
N ILE A 134 -2.94 2.12 1.47
CA ILE A 134 -3.81 1.04 1.92
C ILE A 134 -5.13 1.19 1.16
N PRO A 135 -5.32 0.49 0.04
CA PRO A 135 -6.56 0.55 -0.72
C PRO A 135 -7.73 -0.11 0.03
N SER A 136 -8.96 0.15 -0.43
CA SER A 136 -10.20 -0.26 0.27
C SER A 136 -10.33 -1.76 0.56
N ASN A 137 -9.73 -2.62 -0.28
CA ASN A 137 -9.72 -4.06 -0.05
C ASN A 137 -8.91 -4.45 1.19
N SER A 138 -7.83 -3.72 1.49
CA SER A 138 -7.00 -3.94 2.67
C SER A 138 -7.58 -3.22 3.88
N SER A 139 -8.00 -1.96 3.77
CA SER A 139 -8.55 -1.20 4.90
C SER A 139 -9.80 -1.84 5.48
N LEU A 140 -10.68 -2.39 4.63
CA LEU A 140 -11.85 -3.16 5.07
C LEU A 140 -11.45 -4.33 6.00
N LEU A 141 -10.38 -5.05 5.67
CA LEU A 141 -9.89 -6.15 6.52
C LEU A 141 -9.29 -5.62 7.82
N LEU A 142 -8.53 -4.52 7.77
CA LEU A 142 -7.94 -3.91 8.97
C LEU A 142 -9.02 -3.43 9.94
N GLU A 143 -10.10 -2.82 9.44
CA GLU A 143 -11.25 -2.41 10.24
C GLU A 143 -11.91 -3.62 10.91
N ARG A 144 -12.17 -4.70 10.15
CA ARG A 144 -12.69 -5.97 10.70
C ARG A 144 -11.75 -6.59 11.72
N TRP A 145 -10.44 -6.40 11.56
CA TRP A 145 -9.44 -6.92 12.50
C TRP A 145 -9.30 -6.07 13.76
N GLY A 146 -10.04 -4.95 13.86
CA GLY A 146 -10.04 -4.05 15.00
C GLY A 146 -8.85 -3.09 15.02
N LEU A 147 -8.22 -2.81 13.87
CA LEU A 147 -7.09 -1.88 13.80
C LEU A 147 -7.49 -0.40 13.77
N SER A 148 -8.78 -0.07 13.58
CA SER A 148 -9.24 1.31 13.45
C SER A 148 -8.77 2.20 14.60
N ASN A 149 -8.81 1.70 15.84
CA ASN A 149 -8.37 2.46 17.02
C ASN A 149 -6.87 2.71 17.04
N PHE A 150 -6.07 1.77 16.53
CA PHE A 150 -4.61 1.87 16.50
C PHE A 150 -4.10 2.78 15.38
N LEU A 151 -4.90 2.92 14.34
CA LEU A 151 -4.66 3.75 13.15
C LEU A 151 -5.31 5.13 13.23
N SER A 152 -6.24 5.34 14.16
CA SER A 152 -6.90 6.64 14.37
C SER A 152 -5.87 7.74 14.61
N GLY A 153 -6.03 8.87 13.90
CA GLY A 153 -5.08 9.98 13.94
C GLY A 153 -3.73 9.74 13.25
N LYS A 154 -3.49 8.52 12.74
CA LYS A 154 -2.27 8.13 12.00
C LYS A 154 -2.50 7.95 10.51
N VAL A 155 -3.74 7.92 10.05
CA VAL A 155 -4.11 7.72 8.65
C VAL A 155 -4.62 9.00 8.02
N VAL A 156 -4.39 9.11 6.71
CA VAL A 156 -4.97 10.15 5.87
C VAL A 156 -5.93 9.50 4.89
N GLU A 157 -7.13 10.05 4.78
CA GLU A 157 -8.06 9.78 3.68
C GLU A 157 -7.86 10.81 2.56
N PRO A 158 -7.10 10.52 1.49
CA PRO A 158 -6.99 11.43 0.36
C PRO A 158 -8.35 11.60 -0.35
N GLN A 159 -8.68 12.82 -0.77
CA GLN A 159 -9.89 13.12 -1.54
C GLN A 159 -9.86 12.52 -2.94
N GLY A 160 -8.66 12.37 -3.51
CA GLY A 160 -8.47 11.88 -4.87
C GLY A 160 -7.02 11.59 -5.24
N MET A 161 -6.85 10.95 -6.39
CA MET A 161 -5.59 10.78 -7.10
C MET A 161 -5.59 11.67 -8.35
N THR A 162 -4.69 12.67 -8.37
CA THR A 162 -4.50 13.54 -9.52
C THR A 162 -3.26 13.11 -10.30
N PHE A 163 -3.47 12.66 -11.53
CA PHE A 163 -2.40 12.42 -12.48
C PHE A 163 -2.04 13.74 -13.15
N ARG A 164 -0.75 14.08 -13.16
CA ARG A 164 -0.23 15.37 -13.60
C ARG A 164 0.81 15.19 -14.69
N ARG A 165 0.87 16.14 -15.60
CA ARG A 165 1.95 16.26 -16.57
C ARG A 165 3.20 16.79 -15.87
N TRP A 166 4.36 16.17 -16.08
CA TRP A 166 5.60 16.65 -15.46
C TRP A 166 6.01 18.06 -15.91
N GLU A 167 5.72 18.44 -17.16
CA GLU A 167 6.20 19.70 -17.79
C GLU A 167 5.63 20.94 -17.11
N ASN A 168 4.35 20.90 -16.76
CA ASN A 168 3.60 22.07 -16.30
C ASN A 168 2.69 21.79 -15.10
N GLY A 169 2.66 20.56 -14.58
CA GLY A 169 1.83 20.19 -13.43
C GLY A 169 0.33 20.08 -13.72
N ASN A 170 -0.11 20.32 -14.96
CA ASN A 170 -1.52 20.26 -15.34
C ASN A 170 -2.09 18.87 -15.09
N ALA A 171 -3.32 18.82 -14.57
CA ALA A 171 -4.04 17.56 -14.39
C ALA A 171 -4.33 16.93 -15.76
N ILE A 172 -3.96 15.65 -15.90
CA ILE A 172 -4.27 14.79 -17.05
C ILE A 172 -5.48 13.91 -16.72
N GLY A 173 -5.61 13.51 -15.45
CA GLY A 173 -6.69 12.65 -14.99
C GLY A 173 -6.89 12.79 -13.50
N TYR A 174 -8.10 12.46 -13.06
CA TYR A 174 -8.49 12.52 -11.66
C TYR A 174 -9.33 11.31 -11.30
N THR A 175 -8.95 10.63 -10.23
CA THR A 175 -9.77 9.60 -9.59
C THR A 175 -10.24 10.15 -8.27
N LYS A 176 -11.54 10.37 -8.14
CA LYS A 176 -12.17 10.74 -6.87
C LYS A 176 -12.17 9.53 -5.95
N LEU A 177 -11.67 9.69 -4.73
CA LEU A 177 -11.61 8.62 -3.73
C LEU A 177 -12.72 8.76 -2.69
N VAL A 178 -12.98 9.98 -2.22
CA VAL A 178 -14.03 10.25 -1.23
C VAL A 178 -15.22 10.97 -1.90
N PRO A 179 -16.47 10.52 -1.71
CA PRO A 179 -16.93 9.35 -0.94
C PRO A 179 -16.90 8.02 -1.73
N ASP A 180 -16.65 8.09 -3.03
CA ASP A 180 -16.87 7.02 -4.02
C ASP A 180 -16.29 5.65 -3.62
N PHE A 181 -15.10 5.59 -3.02
CA PHE A 181 -14.48 4.32 -2.60
C PHE A 181 -15.17 3.72 -1.37
N ARG A 182 -15.58 4.55 -0.40
CA ARG A 182 -16.33 4.07 0.77
C ARG A 182 -17.69 3.52 0.34
N GLU A 183 -18.37 4.21 -0.58
CA GLU A 183 -19.67 3.77 -1.12
C GLU A 183 -19.54 2.49 -1.97
N SER A 184 -18.52 2.40 -2.82
CA SER A 184 -18.36 1.27 -3.75
C SER A 184 -17.76 0.02 -3.09
N PHE A 185 -16.87 0.19 -2.10
CA PHE A 185 -16.08 -0.90 -1.53
C PHE A 185 -16.31 -1.12 -0.03
N GLY A 186 -17.12 -0.28 0.62
CA GLY A 186 -17.45 -0.39 2.04
C GLY A 186 -16.33 0.04 3.00
N ALA A 187 -15.23 0.59 2.49
CA ALA A 187 -14.10 1.09 3.29
C ALA A 187 -13.33 2.18 2.57
N SER A 188 -12.68 3.06 3.32
CA SER A 188 -11.89 4.18 2.79
C SER A 188 -10.56 3.73 2.18
N TYR A 189 -10.04 4.53 1.27
CA TYR A 189 -8.65 4.45 0.85
C TYR A 189 -7.79 5.24 1.84
N TYR A 190 -6.78 4.61 2.44
CA TYR A 190 -5.88 5.28 3.39
C TYR A 190 -4.47 5.45 2.83
N VAL A 191 -3.79 6.45 3.36
CA VAL A 191 -2.34 6.63 3.26
C VAL A 191 -1.80 6.80 4.67
N VAL A 192 -0.72 6.09 5.01
CA VAL A 192 -0.15 6.08 6.37
C VAL A 192 1.36 5.96 6.32
N HIS A 193 2.05 6.50 7.33
CA HIS A 193 3.48 6.25 7.48
C HIS A 193 3.73 4.77 7.77
N ARG A 194 4.65 4.11 7.05
CA ARG A 194 4.85 2.66 7.20
C ARG A 194 5.24 2.26 8.63
N ALA A 195 6.01 3.10 9.33
CA ALA A 195 6.35 2.89 10.73
C ALA A 195 5.10 2.90 11.64
N ASP A 196 4.18 3.86 11.44
CA ASP A 196 2.95 3.95 12.22
C ASP A 196 2.03 2.76 11.97
N PHE A 197 1.96 2.29 10.72
CA PHE A 197 1.19 1.10 10.37
C PHE A 197 1.78 -0.16 11.02
N HIS A 198 3.11 -0.30 11.01
CA HIS A 198 3.81 -1.40 11.68
C HIS A 198 3.54 -1.40 13.17
N VAL A 199 3.67 -0.24 13.84
CA VAL A 199 3.37 -0.08 15.27
C VAL A 199 1.92 -0.45 15.57
N ALA A 200 0.96 -0.02 14.74
CA ALA A 200 -0.45 -0.36 14.92
C ALA A 200 -0.71 -1.88 14.83
N LEU A 201 -0.09 -2.56 13.87
CA LEU A 201 -0.16 -4.03 13.76
C LEU A 201 0.48 -4.71 14.96
N HIS A 202 1.67 -4.26 15.38
CA HIS A 202 2.36 -4.82 16.53
C HIS A 202 1.53 -4.68 17.82
N GLN A 203 1.00 -3.48 18.09
CA GLN A 203 0.14 -3.23 19.26
C GLN A 203 -1.11 -4.11 19.23
N ARG A 204 -1.74 -4.28 18.06
CA ARG A 204 -2.90 -5.16 17.91
C ARG A 204 -2.55 -6.63 18.11
N ALA A 205 -1.40 -7.10 17.62
CA ALA A 205 -0.93 -8.45 17.84
C ALA A 205 -0.73 -8.74 19.34
N LEU A 206 -0.07 -7.83 20.07
CA LEU A 206 0.11 -7.95 21.51
C LEU A 206 -1.23 -7.95 22.26
N GLN A 207 -2.19 -7.10 21.87
CA GLN A 207 -3.52 -7.07 22.47
C GLN A 207 -4.26 -8.41 22.32
N LEU A 208 -3.96 -9.17 21.26
CA LEU A 208 -4.54 -10.48 21.00
C LEU A 208 -3.74 -11.64 21.65
N GLY A 209 -2.71 -11.33 22.43
CA GLY A 209 -1.89 -12.33 23.12
C GLY A 209 -0.84 -13.01 22.24
N VAL A 210 -0.49 -12.43 21.09
CA VAL A 210 0.63 -12.91 20.26
C VAL A 210 1.94 -12.66 21.00
N ASP A 211 2.77 -13.69 21.13
CA ASP A 211 4.13 -13.58 21.68
C ASP A 211 5.08 -13.13 20.57
N VAL A 212 5.70 -11.95 20.71
CA VAL A 212 6.61 -11.39 19.70
C VAL A 212 8.02 -11.35 20.26
N LYS A 213 8.90 -12.19 19.72
CA LYS A 213 10.30 -12.32 20.14
C LYS A 213 11.23 -11.67 19.15
N VAL A 214 12.03 -10.73 19.64
CA VAL A 214 13.14 -10.09 18.91
C VAL A 214 14.45 -10.84 19.15
N ASN A 215 15.52 -10.51 18.42
CA ASN A 215 16.81 -11.22 18.48
C ASN A 215 16.74 -12.71 18.10
N CYS A 216 15.73 -13.09 17.36
CA CYS A 216 15.42 -14.46 17.00
C CYS A 216 15.64 -14.66 15.50
N LYS A 217 16.90 -14.79 15.10
CA LYS A 217 17.25 -15.07 13.70
C LYS A 217 17.10 -16.55 13.40
N VAL A 218 16.07 -16.90 12.64
CA VAL A 218 15.92 -18.23 12.04
C VAL A 218 16.88 -18.36 10.85
N VAL A 219 17.62 -19.47 10.80
CA VAL A 219 18.63 -19.75 9.76
C VAL A 219 18.31 -20.99 8.94
N ASP A 220 17.39 -21.85 9.42
CA ASP A 220 16.96 -23.05 8.70
C ASP A 220 15.56 -23.49 9.13
N TYR A 221 14.92 -24.29 8.27
CA TYR A 221 13.59 -24.85 8.49
C TYR A 221 13.64 -26.36 8.26
N ASP A 222 13.04 -27.13 9.16
CA ASP A 222 12.88 -28.57 8.96
C ASP A 222 11.71 -28.82 7.97
N LEU A 223 11.98 -29.59 6.90
CA LEU A 223 10.98 -29.93 5.88
C LEU A 223 10.17 -31.19 6.24
N LYS A 224 10.63 -31.98 7.22
CA LYS A 224 9.99 -33.21 7.69
C LYS A 224 9.18 -32.98 8.96
N ALA A 225 9.55 -31.99 9.76
CA ALA A 225 8.84 -31.60 10.97
C ALA A 225 8.58 -30.08 11.00
N PRO A 226 7.49 -29.62 11.63
CA PRO A 226 7.20 -28.20 11.81
C PRO A 226 8.14 -27.54 12.85
N ALA A 227 9.41 -27.38 12.48
CA ALA A 227 10.45 -26.83 13.34
C ALA A 227 11.38 -25.84 12.61
N VAL A 228 11.99 -24.94 13.37
CA VAL A 228 12.97 -23.95 12.88
C VAL A 228 14.25 -24.02 13.69
N THR A 229 15.37 -23.78 13.02
CA THR A 229 16.68 -23.66 13.67
C THR A 229 17.07 -22.19 13.76
N LEU A 230 17.48 -21.76 14.94
CA LEU A 230 17.94 -20.40 15.23
C LEU A 230 19.45 -20.28 15.03
N ALA A 231 19.93 -19.05 14.86
CA ALA A 231 21.35 -18.75 14.68
C ALA A 231 22.23 -19.16 15.87
N ASN A 232 21.65 -19.32 17.06
CA ASN A 232 22.33 -19.83 18.26
C ASN A 232 22.30 -21.37 18.37
N ALA A 233 21.89 -22.06 17.31
CA ALA A 233 21.69 -23.51 17.22
C ALA A 233 20.52 -24.10 18.02
N ASP A 234 19.70 -23.26 18.67
CA ASP A 234 18.45 -23.74 19.28
C ASP A 234 17.46 -24.17 18.19
N SER A 235 16.70 -25.24 18.47
CA SER A 235 15.60 -25.70 17.63
C SER A 235 14.27 -25.47 18.34
N LEU A 236 13.31 -24.90 17.62
CA LEU A 236 11.95 -24.67 18.13
C LEU A 236 10.93 -25.37 17.25
N SER A 237 10.07 -26.16 17.89
CA SER A 237 8.99 -26.89 17.22
C SER A 237 7.63 -26.26 17.51
N ALA A 238 6.72 -26.36 16.55
CA ALA A 238 5.33 -25.91 16.62
C ALA A 238 4.42 -26.93 15.92
N ASP A 239 3.11 -26.67 15.86
CA ASP A 239 2.22 -27.47 15.01
C ASP A 239 2.25 -26.98 13.54
N LEU A 240 2.61 -25.70 13.34
CA LEU A 240 2.76 -25.06 12.04
C LEU A 240 3.86 -23.99 12.11
N VAL A 241 4.69 -23.93 11.06
CA VAL A 241 5.65 -22.84 10.84
C VAL A 241 5.25 -22.07 9.59
N ILE A 242 5.21 -20.75 9.70
CA ILE A 242 4.92 -19.83 8.59
C ILE A 242 6.16 -18.97 8.32
N ALA A 243 6.73 -19.10 7.13
CA ALA A 243 7.79 -18.24 6.66
C ALA A 243 7.22 -16.90 6.16
N ALA A 244 7.46 -15.82 6.89
CA ALA A 244 7.14 -14.44 6.55
C ALA A 244 8.40 -13.55 6.54
N ASP A 245 9.53 -14.14 6.14
CA ASP A 245 10.91 -13.64 6.25
C ASP A 245 11.35 -12.74 5.07
N GLY A 246 10.38 -12.26 4.29
CA GLY A 246 10.55 -11.17 3.32
C GLY A 246 11.31 -11.53 2.04
N VAL A 247 11.80 -10.50 1.33
CA VAL A 247 12.37 -10.65 -0.03
C VAL A 247 13.65 -11.49 -0.07
N LYS A 248 14.38 -11.58 1.05
CA LYS A 248 15.59 -12.40 1.22
C LYS A 248 15.30 -13.69 2.00
N SER A 249 14.09 -14.22 1.84
CA SER A 249 13.59 -15.42 2.53
C SER A 249 14.58 -16.59 2.46
N VAL A 250 14.89 -17.17 3.61
CA VAL A 250 15.66 -18.41 3.72
C VAL A 250 14.79 -19.59 3.36
N ALA A 251 13.51 -19.57 3.77
CA ALA A 251 12.55 -20.63 3.47
C ALA A 251 12.34 -20.83 1.97
N ARG A 252 12.38 -19.74 1.18
CA ARG A 252 12.16 -19.80 -0.28
C ARG A 252 13.11 -20.78 -0.97
N ARG A 253 14.39 -20.79 -0.58
CA ARG A 253 15.38 -21.72 -1.14
C ARG A 253 15.03 -23.17 -0.84
N LEU A 254 14.55 -23.46 0.36
CA LEU A 254 14.20 -24.82 0.79
C LEU A 254 12.96 -25.35 0.05
N VAL A 255 11.91 -24.52 -0.05
CA VAL A 255 10.66 -24.88 -0.74
C VAL A 255 10.88 -25.11 -2.24
N LEU A 256 11.82 -24.37 -2.85
CA LEU A 256 12.17 -24.49 -4.27
C LEU A 256 13.28 -25.53 -4.54
N GLY A 257 13.50 -26.48 -3.62
CA GLY A 257 14.45 -27.58 -3.84
C GLY A 257 15.91 -27.13 -3.96
N GLY A 258 16.28 -26.04 -3.28
CA GLY A 258 17.62 -25.47 -3.29
C GLY A 258 17.85 -24.40 -4.37
N ILE A 259 16.92 -24.24 -5.32
CA ILE A 259 17.01 -23.28 -6.42
C ILE A 259 16.40 -21.95 -5.98
N ASP A 260 17.24 -20.96 -5.67
CA ASP A 260 16.79 -19.59 -5.45
C ASP A 260 17.09 -18.73 -6.67
N HIS A 261 16.05 -18.38 -7.43
CA HIS A 261 16.19 -17.50 -8.58
C HIS A 261 16.54 -16.08 -8.10
N GLN A 262 17.54 -15.48 -8.74
CA GLN A 262 17.88 -14.10 -8.46
C GLN A 262 16.70 -13.17 -8.80
N PRO A 263 16.50 -12.08 -8.03
CA PRO A 263 15.50 -11.08 -8.35
C PRO A 263 15.68 -10.57 -9.78
N VAL A 264 14.58 -10.48 -10.54
CA VAL A 264 14.62 -9.88 -11.87
C VAL A 264 14.74 -8.37 -11.72
N HIS A 265 15.86 -7.81 -12.17
CA HIS A 265 16.05 -6.37 -12.20
C HIS A 265 15.10 -5.72 -13.19
N THR A 266 14.28 -4.79 -12.71
CA THR A 266 13.27 -4.11 -13.54
C THR A 266 13.86 -3.00 -14.40
N GLY A 267 15.08 -2.54 -14.11
CA GLY A 267 15.66 -1.33 -14.68
C GLY A 267 15.15 -0.03 -14.04
N PHE A 268 14.38 -0.11 -12.95
CA PHE A 268 13.84 1.04 -12.22
C PHE A 268 14.37 1.05 -10.78
N ALA A 269 14.62 2.24 -10.27
CA ALA A 269 14.87 2.50 -8.85
C ALA A 269 13.79 3.45 -8.32
N ALA A 270 13.38 3.22 -7.06
CA ALA A 270 12.44 4.08 -6.37
C ALA A 270 13.17 4.85 -5.27
N TYR A 271 13.25 6.17 -5.41
CA TYR A 271 13.67 7.07 -4.34
C TYR A 271 12.45 7.45 -3.52
N ARG A 272 12.60 7.52 -2.20
CA ARG A 272 11.53 7.87 -1.28
C ARG A 272 12.06 8.82 -0.24
N ALA A 273 11.30 9.86 0.05
CA ALA A 273 11.64 10.81 1.11
C ALA A 273 10.40 11.26 1.86
N THR A 274 10.64 11.69 3.09
CA THR A 274 9.67 12.35 3.95
C THR A 274 10.07 13.81 4.07
N VAL A 275 9.12 14.72 3.86
CA VAL A 275 9.36 16.17 3.92
C VAL A 275 8.52 16.78 5.01
N ASP A 276 9.15 17.67 5.78
CA ASP A 276 8.47 18.41 6.83
C ASP A 276 7.30 19.24 6.26
N VAL A 277 6.12 19.09 6.87
CA VAL A 277 4.88 19.73 6.42
C VAL A 277 4.97 21.25 6.54
N GLN A 278 5.63 21.79 7.57
CA GLN A 278 5.75 23.24 7.76
C GLN A 278 6.66 23.86 6.72
N LYS A 279 7.76 23.18 6.36
CA LYS A 279 8.61 23.60 5.23
C LYS A 279 7.85 23.65 3.92
N MET A 280 7.02 22.64 3.63
CA MET A 280 6.19 22.66 2.42
C MET A 280 5.12 23.75 2.44
N LYS A 281 4.53 24.06 3.60
CA LYS A 281 3.57 25.18 3.73
C LYS A 281 4.23 26.54 3.51
N ALA A 282 5.47 26.70 3.95
CA ALA A 282 6.23 27.94 3.81
C ALA A 282 6.73 28.18 2.37
N ASP A 283 6.71 27.15 1.52
CA ASP A 283 7.15 27.24 0.13
C ASP A 283 5.96 27.56 -0.81
N PRO A 284 5.93 28.76 -1.44
CA PRO A 284 4.82 29.17 -2.29
C PRO A 284 4.61 28.28 -3.52
N ASP A 285 5.65 27.59 -4.01
CA ASP A 285 5.57 26.79 -5.24
C ASP A 285 4.88 25.43 -5.02
N ILE A 286 4.87 24.94 -3.77
CA ILE A 286 4.36 23.59 -3.43
C ILE A 286 3.33 23.60 -2.30
N SER A 287 3.08 24.73 -1.65
CA SER A 287 2.08 24.85 -0.57
C SER A 287 0.67 24.45 -1.02
N TRP A 288 0.32 24.71 -2.28
CA TRP A 288 -0.97 24.33 -2.87
C TRP A 288 -1.21 22.80 -2.85
N LEU A 289 -0.16 21.98 -2.87
CA LEU A 289 -0.27 20.51 -2.73
C LEU A 289 -0.85 20.09 -1.38
N LEU A 290 -0.78 20.99 -0.39
CA LEU A 290 -1.30 20.79 0.95
C LEU A 290 -2.68 21.43 1.12
N GLU A 291 -3.33 22.01 0.12
CA GLU A 291 -4.69 22.54 0.32
C GLU A 291 -5.67 21.41 0.62
N LYS A 292 -5.62 20.36 -0.20
CA LYS A 292 -6.48 19.16 -0.10
C LYS A 292 -5.63 17.90 0.00
N PRO A 293 -5.87 17.01 0.98
CA PRO A 293 -5.21 15.70 1.03
C PRO A 293 -5.43 14.97 -0.28
N SER A 294 -4.36 14.73 -1.02
CA SER A 294 -4.44 14.14 -2.36
C SER A 294 -3.16 13.42 -2.74
N LEU A 295 -3.33 12.36 -3.51
CA LEU A 295 -2.22 11.68 -4.19
C LEU A 295 -1.96 12.42 -5.49
N ASN A 296 -0.76 12.97 -5.67
CA ASN A 296 -0.38 13.63 -6.91
C ASN A 296 0.70 12.78 -7.62
N ILE A 297 0.48 12.49 -8.90
CA ILE A 297 1.27 11.51 -9.65
C ILE A 297 1.74 12.17 -10.93
N TRP A 298 3.02 12.50 -11.03
CA TRP A 298 3.57 13.17 -12.21
C TRP A 298 4.08 12.12 -13.19
N TYR A 299 3.51 12.13 -14.39
CA TYR A 299 3.99 11.34 -15.51
C TYR A 299 5.13 12.09 -16.21
N PRO A 300 6.31 11.47 -16.32
CA PRO A 300 7.45 12.05 -17.02
C PRO A 300 7.15 12.19 -18.51
N LYS A 301 8.02 12.90 -19.23
CA LYS A 301 8.02 12.86 -20.69
C LYS A 301 8.22 11.40 -21.07
N PRO A 302 7.55 10.87 -22.11
CA PRO A 302 8.04 9.68 -22.76
C PRO A 302 9.43 10.02 -23.32
N ALA A 303 10.48 9.77 -22.55
CA ALA A 303 11.83 9.78 -23.08
C ALA A 303 11.99 8.47 -23.86
N SER A 304 12.61 8.56 -25.03
CA SER A 304 13.25 7.42 -25.69
C SER A 304 14.26 6.79 -24.73
N GLY A 305 13.82 5.84 -23.90
CA GLY A 305 14.67 4.99 -23.06
C GLY A 305 14.60 5.17 -21.54
N LEU A 306 13.99 6.24 -21.00
CA LEU A 306 13.87 6.44 -19.55
C LEU A 306 12.40 6.63 -19.15
N ARG A 307 11.79 5.59 -18.57
CA ARG A 307 10.49 5.68 -17.89
C ARG A 307 10.80 5.87 -16.40
N GLY A 308 10.25 6.90 -15.75
CA GLY A 308 10.40 7.11 -14.32
C GLY A 308 9.19 7.86 -13.78
N HIS A 309 8.42 7.25 -12.88
CA HIS A 309 7.22 7.88 -12.32
C HIS A 309 7.59 8.58 -11.01
N LYS A 310 7.15 9.83 -10.82
CA LYS A 310 7.27 10.52 -9.53
C LYS A 310 5.91 10.55 -8.85
N LEU A 311 5.81 9.92 -7.68
CA LEU A 311 4.61 9.82 -6.87
C LEU A 311 4.76 10.74 -5.66
N ILE A 312 4.17 11.93 -5.69
CA ILE A 312 4.13 12.80 -4.51
C ILE A 312 2.75 12.68 -3.85
N SER A 313 2.68 12.02 -2.70
CA SER A 313 1.49 11.98 -1.87
C SER A 313 1.50 13.14 -0.88
N GLY A 314 0.54 14.07 -1.05
CA GLY A 314 0.41 15.30 -0.27
C GLY A 314 -0.57 15.19 0.90
N LYS A 315 -0.03 15.46 2.10
CA LYS A 315 -0.67 15.88 3.37
C LYS A 315 -1.14 14.80 4.35
N GLY A 316 -0.87 15.01 5.65
CA GLY A 316 -1.85 14.71 6.72
C GLY A 316 -1.38 14.00 8.00
N LEU A 317 -0.09 13.75 8.22
CA LEU A 317 0.41 13.57 9.59
C LEU A 317 1.29 14.75 9.92
N GLU A 318 1.19 15.30 11.13
CA GLU A 318 1.83 16.54 11.61
C GLU A 318 3.35 16.65 11.38
N LYS A 319 4.01 15.65 10.80
CA LYS A 319 5.46 15.54 10.67
C LYS A 319 5.99 15.29 9.24
N THR A 320 5.17 14.80 8.29
CA THR A 320 5.71 14.25 7.03
C THR A 320 4.74 14.28 5.83
N VAL A 321 5.23 14.74 4.68
CA VAL A 321 4.67 14.57 3.33
C VAL A 321 5.55 13.58 2.54
N MET A 322 4.97 12.72 1.72
CA MET A 322 5.71 11.68 1.00
C MET A 322 5.97 12.13 -0.44
N LEU A 323 7.25 12.25 -0.81
CA LEU A 323 7.70 12.54 -2.17
C LEU A 323 8.12 11.27 -2.93
#